data_AF-A0A8C0U2K3-F1
#
_entry.id   AF-A0A8C0U2K3-F1
#
_cell.length_a   1.000
_cell.length_b   1.000
_cell.length_c   1.000
_cell.angle_alpha   90.00
_cell.angle_beta   90.00
_cell.angle_gamma   90.00
#
_symmetry.space_group_name_H-M   'P 1'
#
loop_
_entity.id
_entity.type
_entity.pdbx_description
1 polymer ?
#
loop_
_entity_poly.entity_id
_entity_poly.type
_entity_poly.pdbx_seq_one_letter_code
_entity_poly.pdbx_strand_id
1 'polypeptide(L)'
;MALLMMDDEDDTRKHFNYKKIVEQQNLSKKKKKLLMKKKELLEDDFQVNVADTRFQAMFTSPLFNLDPSDPNFKKTKAVEKILEEKARRREEKEQDLKEANKGLENKMAKKGEVAKKAMDPALSVLIKSVKNKTKEFQARKKQKFN
;
A
#
# COMPACT_ATOMS: atom_id res chain seq x y z
N MET A 1 24.25 -48.02 -23.25
CA MET A 1 23.30 -47.17 -24.00
C MET A 1 22.02 -47.96 -24.16
N ALA A 2 20.93 -47.53 -23.52
CA ALA A 2 19.59 -48.07 -23.75
C ALA A 2 18.67 -46.86 -23.93
N LEU A 3 18.38 -46.54 -25.18
CA LEU A 3 17.43 -45.51 -25.58
C LEU A 3 16.03 -46.12 -25.43
N LEU A 4 15.37 -45.75 -24.34
CA LEU A 4 14.00 -46.14 -24.04
C LEU A 4 13.07 -45.28 -24.91
N MET A 5 12.65 -45.87 -26.03
CA MET A 5 11.46 -45.46 -26.77
C MET A 5 10.24 -45.83 -25.90
N MET A 6 9.95 -45.00 -24.89
CA MET A 6 8.61 -44.88 -24.30
C MET A 6 7.96 -43.72 -25.06
N ASP A 7 7.20 -44.05 -26.09
CA ASP A 7 5.74 -44.16 -26.03
C ASP A 7 5.12 -42.77 -26.16
N ASP A 8 4.28 -42.62 -27.18
CA ASP A 8 3.70 -41.37 -27.67
C ASP A 8 2.68 -40.76 -26.66
N GLU A 9 3.12 -40.40 -25.45
CA GLU A 9 2.34 -39.63 -24.45
C GLU A 9 2.48 -38.10 -24.63
N ASP A 10 2.79 -37.64 -25.84
CA ASP A 10 3.17 -36.25 -26.14
C ASP A 10 1.99 -35.29 -26.42
N ASP A 11 0.87 -35.42 -25.70
CA ASP A 11 -0.20 -34.40 -25.72
C ASP A 11 -0.73 -33.98 -24.33
N THR A 12 -0.14 -34.49 -23.25
CA THR A 12 -0.50 -34.08 -21.87
C THR A 12 0.40 -32.96 -21.32
N ARG A 13 1.50 -32.63 -22.01
CA ARG A 13 2.45 -31.61 -21.55
C ARG A 13 1.89 -30.20 -21.79
N LYS A 14 1.31 -29.60 -20.74
CA LYS A 14 0.92 -28.18 -20.72
C LYS A 14 2.19 -27.31 -20.77
N HIS A 15 2.60 -26.89 -21.96
CA HIS A 15 3.75 -26.00 -22.14
C HIS A 15 3.47 -24.60 -21.55
N PHE A 16 4.40 -24.09 -20.75
CA PHE A 16 4.32 -22.74 -20.20
C PHE A 16 4.59 -21.70 -21.30
N ASN A 17 3.58 -20.93 -21.66
CA ASN A 17 3.71 -19.81 -22.61
C ASN A 17 3.36 -18.49 -21.92
N TYR A 18 4.40 -17.78 -21.47
CA TYR A 18 4.25 -16.50 -20.78
C TYR A 18 3.42 -15.48 -21.58
N LYS A 19 3.69 -15.34 -22.89
CA LYS A 19 2.98 -14.38 -23.75
C LYS A 19 1.48 -14.68 -23.79
N LYS A 20 1.12 -15.96 -24.00
CA LYS A 20 -0.28 -16.41 -24.03
C LYS A 20 -0.98 -16.20 -22.69
N ILE A 21 -0.29 -16.43 -21.56
CA ILE A 21 -0.84 -16.21 -20.22
C ILE A 21 -1.12 -14.72 -19.99
N VAL A 22 -0.16 -13.85 -20.27
CA VAL A 22 -0.32 -12.39 -20.10
C VAL A 22 -1.44 -11.86 -20.99
N GLU A 23 -1.52 -12.30 -22.24
CA GLU A 23 -2.61 -11.93 -23.15
C GLU A 23 -3.97 -12.37 -22.59
N GLN A 24 -4.11 -13.65 -22.23
CA GLN A 24 -5.37 -14.21 -21.72
C GLN A 24 -5.84 -13.55 -20.42
N GLN A 25 -4.91 -13.14 -19.55
CA GLN A 25 -5.23 -12.41 -18.33
C GLN A 25 -5.71 -10.97 -18.61
N ASN A 26 -5.22 -10.34 -19.68
CA ASN A 26 -5.62 -8.99 -20.10
C ASN A 26 -6.85 -8.95 -21.04
N LEU A 27 -7.44 -10.09 -21.39
CA LEU A 27 -8.62 -10.13 -22.25
C LEU A 27 -9.88 -9.60 -21.54
N SER A 28 -10.72 -8.92 -22.32
CA SER A 28 -12.08 -8.54 -21.89
C SER A 28 -12.93 -9.78 -21.55
N LYS A 29 -13.86 -9.63 -20.58
CA LYS A 29 -14.81 -10.67 -20.15
C LYS A 29 -15.52 -11.37 -21.32
N LYS A 30 -15.86 -10.62 -22.38
CA LYS A 30 -16.50 -11.17 -23.60
C LYS A 30 -15.57 -12.13 -24.36
N LYS A 31 -14.31 -11.73 -24.59
CA LYS A 31 -13.30 -12.55 -25.27
C LYS A 31 -12.94 -13.78 -24.44
N LYS A 32 -12.83 -13.65 -23.12
CA LYS A 32 -12.59 -14.77 -22.20
C LYS A 32 -13.70 -15.83 -22.26
N LYS A 33 -14.98 -15.41 -22.32
CA LYS A 33 -16.12 -16.33 -22.47
C LYS A 33 -16.09 -17.07 -23.82
N LEU A 34 -15.63 -16.41 -24.89
CA LEU A 34 -15.46 -17.05 -26.20
C LEU A 34 -14.33 -18.10 -26.17
N LEU A 35 -13.19 -17.79 -25.56
CA LEU A 35 -12.08 -18.74 -25.42
C LEU A 35 -12.45 -19.95 -24.54
N MET A 36 -13.25 -19.76 -23.49
CA MET A 36 -13.79 -20.88 -22.70
C MET A 36 -14.66 -21.81 -23.55
N LYS A 37 -15.54 -21.25 -24.40
CA LYS A 37 -16.36 -22.06 -25.32
C LYS A 37 -15.52 -22.86 -26.32
N LYS A 38 -14.37 -22.31 -26.72
CA LYS A 38 -13.41 -22.96 -27.63
C LYS A 38 -12.43 -23.91 -26.91
N LYS A 39 -12.50 -24.05 -25.58
CA LYS A 39 -11.53 -24.80 -24.76
C LYS A 39 -10.06 -24.37 -24.92
N GLU A 40 -9.81 -23.14 -25.39
CA GLU A 40 -8.45 -22.61 -25.60
C GLU A 40 -7.91 -21.82 -24.40
N LEU A 41 -8.74 -21.61 -23.37
CA LEU A 41 -8.35 -20.89 -22.17
C LEU A 41 -7.32 -21.72 -21.38
N LEU A 42 -6.13 -21.19 -21.14
CA LEU A 42 -5.23 -21.82 -20.17
C LEU A 42 -5.80 -21.63 -18.77
N GLU A 43 -5.92 -22.74 -18.06
CA GLU A 43 -6.07 -22.76 -16.62
C GLU A 43 -4.70 -22.43 -16.00
N ASP A 44 -4.68 -21.40 -15.18
CA ASP A 44 -3.49 -20.90 -14.49
C ASP A 44 -3.77 -20.89 -12.99
N ASP A 45 -3.25 -21.94 -12.33
CA ASP A 45 -3.38 -22.19 -10.89
C ASP A 45 -2.16 -21.69 -10.11
N PHE A 46 -1.22 -21.02 -10.77
CA PHE A 46 -0.02 -20.53 -10.11
C PHE A 46 -0.35 -19.41 -9.11
N GLN A 47 0.15 -19.54 -7.88
CA GLN A 47 -0.01 -18.55 -6.83
C GLN A 47 1.36 -18.06 -6.35
N VAL A 48 1.55 -16.74 -6.36
CA VAL A 48 2.76 -16.10 -5.84
C VAL A 48 2.74 -16.11 -4.31
N ASN A 49 3.84 -16.56 -3.71
CA ASN A 49 4.08 -16.40 -2.27
C ASN A 49 4.58 -14.98 -1.97
N VAL A 50 3.73 -14.15 -1.38
CA VAL A 50 4.03 -12.76 -1.02
C VAL A 50 4.84 -12.61 0.27
N ALA A 51 4.98 -13.70 1.04
CA ALA A 51 5.70 -13.73 2.32
C ALA A 51 7.16 -14.18 2.18
N ASP A 52 7.62 -14.49 0.95
CA ASP A 52 9.00 -14.91 0.71
C ASP A 52 9.99 -13.74 0.96
N THR A 53 10.96 -13.99 1.84
CA THR A 53 11.96 -13.00 2.27
C THR A 53 12.85 -12.54 1.12
N ARG A 54 13.08 -13.38 0.11
CA ARG A 54 13.91 -13.05 -1.06
C ARG A 54 13.34 -11.87 -1.86
N PHE A 55 12.02 -11.69 -1.84
CA PHE A 55 11.33 -10.63 -2.57
C PHE A 55 10.89 -9.47 -1.68
N GLN A 56 11.37 -9.42 -0.43
CA GLN A 56 10.99 -8.37 0.52
C GLN A 56 11.32 -6.96 -0.01
N ALA A 57 12.39 -6.84 -0.81
CA ALA A 57 12.81 -5.60 -1.44
C ALA A 57 11.71 -4.95 -2.33
N MET A 58 10.80 -5.74 -2.90
CA MET A 58 9.65 -5.24 -3.70
C MET A 58 8.69 -4.37 -2.88
N PHE A 59 8.63 -4.60 -1.57
CA PHE A 59 7.72 -3.92 -0.64
C PHE A 59 8.41 -2.80 0.14
N THR A 60 9.73 -2.87 0.32
CA THR A 60 10.49 -1.93 1.15
C THR A 60 11.23 -0.88 0.34
N SER A 61 11.80 -1.25 -0.81
CA SER A 61 12.64 -0.36 -1.62
C SER A 61 11.83 0.33 -2.72
N PRO A 62 11.98 1.66 -2.90
CA PRO A 62 11.34 2.37 -4.01
C PRO A 62 11.82 1.94 -5.40
N LEU A 63 13.04 1.39 -5.50
CA LEU A 63 13.67 1.02 -6.76
C LEU A 63 12.96 -0.12 -7.48
N PHE A 64 12.25 -0.96 -6.74
CA PHE A 64 11.53 -2.13 -7.26
C PHE A 64 10.01 -1.90 -7.30
N ASN A 65 9.57 -0.63 -7.32
CA ASN A 65 8.16 -0.30 -7.41
C ASN A 65 7.60 -0.65 -8.80
N LEU A 66 6.42 -1.28 -8.80
CA LEU A 66 5.67 -1.57 -10.02
C LEU A 66 5.01 -0.27 -10.52
N ASP A 67 5.48 0.24 -11.67
CA ASP A 67 4.94 1.45 -12.32
C ASP A 67 4.08 1.09 -13.54
N PRO A 68 2.78 1.41 -13.56
CA PRO A 68 1.92 1.23 -14.74
C PRO A 68 2.37 2.00 -16.00
N SER A 69 3.23 3.00 -15.85
CA SER A 69 3.77 3.83 -16.93
C SER A 69 4.93 3.16 -17.68
N ASP A 70 5.54 2.12 -17.09
CA ASP A 70 6.64 1.38 -17.72
C ASP A 70 6.09 0.41 -18.80
N PRO A 71 6.62 0.39 -20.03
CA PRO A 71 6.25 -0.57 -21.08
C PRO A 71 6.37 -2.05 -20.67
N ASN A 72 7.26 -2.34 -19.74
CA ASN A 72 7.50 -3.68 -19.20
C ASN A 72 6.44 -4.10 -18.17
N PHE A 73 5.59 -3.19 -17.73
CA PHE A 73 4.51 -3.51 -16.81
C PHE A 73 3.46 -4.41 -17.46
N LYS A 74 3.39 -5.66 -17.00
CA LYS A 74 2.38 -6.63 -17.42
C LYS A 74 1.37 -6.82 -16.29
N LYS A 75 0.13 -6.40 -16.55
CA LYS A 75 -1.01 -6.64 -15.66
C LYS A 75 -1.31 -8.13 -15.64
N THR A 76 -0.83 -8.80 -14.61
CA THR A 76 -1.04 -10.23 -14.37
C THR A 76 -1.64 -10.42 -12.99
N LYS A 77 -2.34 -11.53 -12.76
CA LYS A 77 -2.93 -11.85 -11.45
C LYS A 77 -1.87 -11.85 -10.33
N ALA A 78 -0.66 -12.29 -10.64
CA ALA A 78 0.49 -12.28 -9.73
C ALA A 78 0.87 -10.85 -9.31
N VAL A 79 0.96 -9.94 -10.28
CA VAL A 79 1.27 -8.52 -10.05
C VAL A 79 0.17 -7.84 -9.26
N GLU A 80 -1.10 -8.16 -9.52
CA GLU A 80 -2.25 -7.67 -8.75
C GLU A 80 -2.15 -8.08 -7.27
N LYS A 81 -1.88 -9.36 -6.97
CA LYS A 81 -1.68 -9.84 -5.59
C LYS A 81 -0.53 -9.13 -4.86
N ILE A 82 0.58 -8.86 -5.56
CA ILE A 82 1.71 -8.11 -4.98
C ILE A 82 1.29 -6.67 -4.66
N LEU A 83 0.51 -6.03 -5.54
CA LEU A 83 0.03 -4.67 -5.32
C LEU A 83 -0.95 -4.58 -4.14
N GLU A 84 -1.87 -5.54 -4.02
CA GLU A 84 -2.78 -5.68 -2.89
C GLU A 84 -2.02 -5.84 -1.56
N GLU A 85 -1.05 -6.76 -1.51
CA GLU A 85 -0.22 -6.94 -0.32
C GLU A 85 0.57 -5.68 0.03
N LYS A 86 1.08 -4.95 -0.96
CA LYS A 86 1.78 -3.70 -0.75
C LYS A 86 0.86 -2.62 -0.18
N ALA A 87 -0.38 -2.54 -0.67
CA ALA A 87 -1.39 -1.63 -0.13
C ALA A 87 -1.71 -1.97 1.33
N ARG A 88 -1.92 -3.26 1.64
CA ARG A 88 -2.14 -3.75 3.00
C ARG A 88 -1.02 -3.35 3.97
N ARG A 89 0.24 -3.60 3.60
CA ARG A 89 1.41 -3.21 4.42
C ARG A 89 1.53 -1.70 4.61
N ARG A 90 1.07 -0.91 3.65
CA ARG A 90 1.07 0.55 3.76
C ARG A 90 0.02 1.01 4.77
N GLU A 91 -1.18 0.44 4.72
CA GLU A 91 -2.25 0.74 5.68
C GLU A 91 -1.84 0.36 7.11
N GLU A 92 -1.24 -0.82 7.29
CA GLU A 92 -0.69 -1.27 8.58
C GLU A 92 0.35 -0.26 9.13
N LYS A 93 1.33 0.15 8.31
CA LYS A 93 2.31 1.17 8.71
C LYS A 93 1.68 2.51 9.06
N GLU A 94 0.67 2.94 8.30
CA GLU A 94 -0.05 4.19 8.59
C GLU A 94 -0.85 4.11 9.89
N GLN A 95 -1.39 2.94 10.24
CA GLN A 95 -2.02 2.69 11.54
C GLN A 95 -0.99 2.72 12.68
N ASP A 96 0.14 2.04 12.55
CA ASP A 96 1.23 2.06 13.54
C ASP A 96 1.74 3.48 13.80
N LEU A 97 1.91 4.28 12.74
CA LEU A 97 2.30 5.69 12.82
C LEU A 97 1.24 6.53 13.54
N LYS A 98 -0.05 6.27 13.32
CA LYS A 98 -1.15 6.96 14.01
C LYS A 98 -1.21 6.58 15.48
N GLU A 99 -1.02 5.32 15.82
CA GLU A 99 -0.97 4.85 17.21
C GLU A 99 0.25 5.40 17.96
N ALA A 100 1.43 5.41 17.31
CA ALA A 100 2.63 6.03 17.86
C ALA A 100 2.44 7.53 18.10
N ASN A 101 1.84 8.26 17.15
CA ASN A 101 1.53 9.68 17.33
C ASN A 101 0.50 9.89 18.45
N LYS A 102 -0.56 9.09 18.53
CA LYS A 102 -1.54 9.17 19.62
C LYS A 102 -0.91 8.89 20.99
N GLY A 103 0.07 8.00 21.06
CA GLY A 103 0.87 7.74 22.26
C GLY A 103 1.74 8.94 22.66
N LEU A 104 2.36 9.63 21.69
CA LEU A 104 3.12 10.85 21.91
C LEU A 104 2.24 12.03 22.32
N GLU A 105 1.10 12.21 21.66
CA GLU A 105 0.09 13.23 21.98
C GLU A 105 -0.47 13.03 23.38
N ASN A 106 -0.78 11.79 23.79
CA ASN A 106 -1.23 11.49 25.15
C ASN A 106 -0.13 11.71 26.20
N LYS A 107 1.13 11.41 25.89
CA LYS A 107 2.27 11.72 26.79
C LYS A 107 2.50 13.23 26.90
N MET A 108 2.38 13.98 25.81
CA MET A 108 2.48 15.45 25.80
C MET A 108 1.28 16.11 26.48
N ALA A 109 0.07 15.57 26.34
CA ALA A 109 -1.13 16.03 27.03
C ALA A 109 -1.00 15.81 28.54
N LYS A 110 -0.59 14.62 28.99
CA LYS A 110 -0.31 14.35 30.42
C LYS A 110 0.81 15.24 30.97
N LYS A 111 1.91 15.44 30.22
CA LYS A 111 3.01 16.32 30.63
C LYS A 111 2.58 17.80 30.68
N GLY A 112 1.73 18.22 29.76
CA GLY A 112 1.13 19.56 29.73
C GLY A 112 0.10 19.78 30.84
N GLU A 113 -0.63 18.74 31.26
CA GLU A 113 -1.58 18.79 32.37
C GLU A 113 -0.89 18.82 33.74
N VAL A 114 0.19 18.03 33.90
CA VAL A 114 1.06 18.09 35.10
C VAL A 114 1.77 19.44 35.19
N ALA A 115 2.28 19.98 34.07
CA ALA A 115 2.84 21.33 34.04
C ALA A 115 1.78 22.39 34.39
N LYS A 116 0.53 22.25 33.91
CA LYS A 116 -0.60 23.16 34.23
C LYS A 116 -1.04 23.12 35.69
N LYS A 117 -0.88 21.99 36.37
CA LYS A 117 -1.18 21.87 37.82
C LYS A 117 -0.03 22.35 38.71
N ALA A 118 1.20 22.39 38.21
CA ALA A 118 2.39 22.82 38.96
C ALA A 118 2.77 24.31 38.78
N MET A 119 2.03 25.06 37.95
CA MET A 119 2.30 26.48 37.71
C MET A 119 1.59 27.38 38.73
N ASP A 120 2.30 28.40 39.20
CA ASP A 120 1.78 29.41 40.13
C ASP A 120 0.48 30.04 39.56
N PRO A 121 -0.61 30.09 40.36
CA PRO A 121 -1.87 30.72 39.97
C PRO A 121 -1.69 32.09 39.32
N ALA A 122 -0.76 32.92 39.81
CA ALA A 122 -0.49 34.25 39.27
C ALA A 122 0.04 34.23 37.81
N LEU A 123 0.92 33.28 37.50
CA LEU A 123 1.45 33.09 36.14
C LEU A 123 0.35 32.66 35.16
N SER A 124 -0.60 31.85 35.62
CA SER A 124 -1.73 31.40 34.79
C SER A 124 -2.64 32.56 34.36
N VAL A 125 -2.86 33.52 35.27
CA VAL A 125 -3.67 34.73 35.01
C VAL A 125 -2.94 35.64 34.03
N LEU A 126 -1.62 35.81 34.20
CA LEU A 126 -0.80 36.59 33.30
C LEU A 126 -0.82 36.02 31.87
N ILE A 127 -0.64 34.70 31.71
CA ILE A 127 -0.67 34.04 30.38
C ILE A 127 -2.05 34.22 29.71
N LYS A 128 -3.14 34.13 30.48
CA LYS A 128 -4.50 34.39 29.97
C LYS A 128 -4.67 35.83 29.49
N SER A 129 -4.20 36.80 30.28
CA SER A 129 -4.24 38.23 29.93
C SER A 129 -3.47 38.52 28.64
N VAL A 130 -2.24 38.01 28.54
CA VAL A 130 -1.41 38.16 27.33
C VAL A 130 -2.11 37.55 26.11
N LYS A 131 -2.63 36.31 26.22
CA LYS A 131 -3.36 35.66 25.12
C LYS A 131 -4.58 36.46 24.67
N ASN A 132 -5.37 36.99 25.60
CA ASN A 132 -6.54 37.81 25.27
C ASN A 132 -6.13 39.08 24.55
N LYS A 133 -5.11 39.77 25.05
CA LYS A 133 -4.60 41.01 24.43
C LYS A 133 -4.03 40.78 23.03
N THR A 134 -3.33 39.66 22.82
CA THR A 134 -2.83 39.30 21.48
C THR A 134 -3.97 38.97 20.51
N LYS A 135 -5.02 38.27 20.97
CA LYS A 135 -6.21 37.99 20.13
C LYS A 135 -6.93 39.27 19.74
N GLU A 136 -7.13 40.18 20.68
CA GLU A 136 -7.72 41.49 20.39
C GLU A 136 -6.88 42.29 19.39
N PHE A 137 -5.55 42.29 19.55
CA PHE A 137 -4.66 42.96 18.61
C PHE A 137 -4.75 42.35 17.20
N GLN A 138 -4.79 41.02 17.08
CA GLN A 138 -4.95 40.37 15.78
C GLN A 138 -6.33 40.61 15.16
N ALA A 139 -7.41 40.61 15.97
CA ALA A 139 -8.75 40.91 15.50
C ALA A 139 -8.85 42.36 14.97
N ARG A 140 -8.29 43.32 15.71
CA ARG A 140 -8.19 44.73 15.30
C ARG A 140 -7.33 44.91 14.05
N LYS A 141 -6.23 44.15 13.92
CA LYS A 141 -5.41 44.16 12.70
C LYS A 141 -6.21 43.65 11.50
N LYS A 142 -6.93 42.54 11.62
CA LYS A 142 -7.76 41.99 10.53
C LYS A 142 -8.89 42.93 10.10
N GLN A 143 -9.47 43.69 11.03
CA GLN A 143 -10.49 44.70 10.70
C GLN A 143 -9.95 45.94 9.97
N LYS A 144 -8.65 46.24 10.05
CA LYS A 144 -8.04 47.39 9.36
C LYS A 144 -7.58 47.10 7.93
N PHE A 145 -7.58 45.83 7.52
CA PHE A 145 -7.15 45.38 6.19
C PHE A 145 -8.33 44.89 5.32
N ASN A 146 -9.57 45.11 5.77
CA ASN A 146 -10.81 44.96 4.98
C ASN A 146 -11.39 46.33 4.69
#